data_AF-A0A3R6ZYX5-F1
#
_entry.id   AF-A0A3R6ZYX5-F1
#
_cell.length_a   1.000
_cell.length_b   1.000
_cell.length_c   1.000
_cell.angle_alpha   90.00
_cell.angle_beta   90.00
_cell.angle_gamma   90.00
#
_symmetry.space_group_name_H-M   'P 1'
#
loop_
_entity.id
_entity.type
_entity.pdbx_description
1 polymer ?
#
loop_
_entity_poly.entity_id
_entity_poly.type
_entity_poly.pdbx_seq_one_letter_code
_entity_poly.pdbx_strand_id
1 'polypeptide(L)'
;MGEQMLSVTDAETLAWQEQERDNADLERMNREIFTPQARTAIAEMKEEAGAWGLERRHIFLAGIQAQLEIQIMDLEADYLDGMKRGQPYLERRITADLIVNKQKTLERVQGEMKSLIIRLHALQQGKELKQAGLTDAEIKRARQYPIERLVEIGRNGRALCVWHEDHDPSMDCRNNFAYCHACGKHGDTIDLYRQIHCVDFPTAVRALQ
;
A
#
# COMPACT_ATOMS: atom_id res chain seq x y z
N MET A 1 32.72 -8.01 -47.32
CA MET A 1 31.55 -7.49 -46.58
C MET A 1 31.12 -8.60 -45.64
N GLY A 2 31.48 -8.50 -44.37
CA GLY A 2 31.11 -9.47 -43.34
C GLY A 2 30.23 -8.77 -42.32
N GLU A 3 28.92 -8.79 -42.54
CA GLU A 3 27.96 -8.44 -41.49
C GLU A 3 27.94 -9.60 -40.49
N GLN A 4 28.54 -9.37 -39.31
CA GLN A 4 28.38 -10.26 -38.17
C GLN A 4 26.94 -10.11 -37.66
N MET A 5 26.10 -11.10 -37.96
CA MET A 5 24.83 -11.31 -37.28
C MET A 5 25.12 -11.54 -35.78
N LEU A 6 24.79 -10.55 -34.95
CA LEU A 6 24.66 -10.75 -33.51
C LEU A 6 23.57 -11.80 -33.28
N SER A 7 23.86 -12.78 -32.43
CA SER A 7 22.93 -13.86 -32.14
C SER A 7 21.76 -13.32 -31.30
N VAL A 8 20.55 -13.84 -31.51
CA VAL A 8 19.32 -13.36 -30.86
C VAL A 8 19.44 -13.32 -29.32
N THR A 9 20.26 -14.20 -28.75
CA THR A 9 20.56 -14.27 -27.32
C THR A 9 21.36 -13.07 -26.79
N ASP A 10 22.20 -12.44 -27.61
CA ASP A 10 23.01 -11.29 -27.21
C ASP A 10 22.16 -10.02 -27.11
N ALA A 11 21.20 -9.85 -28.02
CA ALA A 11 20.27 -8.72 -28.04
C ALA A 11 19.28 -8.77 -26.87
N GLU A 12 18.74 -9.96 -26.56
CA GLU A 12 17.86 -10.16 -25.40
C GLU A 12 18.59 -9.95 -24.06
N THR A 13 19.85 -10.37 -23.98
CA THR A 13 20.69 -10.16 -22.79
C THR A 13 21.00 -8.68 -22.58
N LEU A 14 21.29 -7.94 -23.65
CA LEU A 14 21.52 -6.48 -23.58
C LEU A 14 20.25 -5.72 -23.17
N ALA A 15 19.09 -6.09 -23.71
CA ALA A 15 17.82 -5.48 -23.33
C ALA A 15 17.48 -5.71 -21.85
N TRP A 16 17.76 -6.91 -21.33
CA TRP A 16 17.57 -7.21 -19.91
C TRP A 16 18.52 -6.40 -19.02
N GLN A 17 19.79 -6.26 -19.41
CA GLN A 17 20.78 -5.44 -18.69
C GLN A 17 20.43 -3.95 -18.69
N GLU A 18 19.88 -3.43 -19.80
CA GLU A 18 19.38 -2.04 -19.87
C GLU A 18 18.18 -1.85 -18.95
N GLN A 19 17.21 -2.78 -18.97
CA GLN A 19 16.04 -2.72 -18.11
C GLN A 19 16.41 -2.79 -16.62
N GLU A 20 17.40 -3.59 -16.24
CA GLU A 20 17.91 -3.65 -14.86
C GLU A 20 18.59 -2.34 -14.43
N ARG A 21 19.33 -1.70 -15.33
CA ARG A 21 19.94 -0.39 -15.07
C ARG A 21 18.89 0.70 -14.90
N ASP A 22 17.90 0.75 -15.77
CA ASP A 22 16.80 1.69 -15.67
C ASP A 22 16.00 1.49 -14.37
N ASN A 23 15.77 0.24 -13.98
CA ASN A 23 15.15 -0.08 -12.69
C ASN A 23 16.02 0.35 -11.50
N ALA A 24 17.33 0.13 -11.56
CA ALA A 24 18.26 0.53 -10.51
C ALA A 24 18.34 2.06 -10.37
N ASP A 25 18.30 2.79 -11.49
CA ASP A 25 18.26 4.25 -11.53
C ASP A 25 16.92 4.78 -11.00
N LEU A 26 15.79 4.16 -11.36
CA LEU A 26 14.48 4.47 -10.78
C LEU A 26 14.44 4.21 -9.27
N GLU A 27 14.99 3.09 -8.80
CA GLU A 27 15.09 2.81 -7.38
C GLU A 27 15.96 3.83 -6.65
N ARG A 28 17.09 4.23 -7.26
CA ARG A 28 17.97 5.25 -6.71
C ARG A 28 17.26 6.60 -6.63
N MET A 29 16.60 7.04 -7.70
CA MET A 29 15.79 8.25 -7.72
C MET A 29 14.68 8.19 -6.67
N ASN A 30 14.00 7.05 -6.53
CA ASN A 30 12.99 6.86 -5.48
C ASN A 30 13.59 6.95 -4.08
N ARG A 31 14.79 6.42 -3.84
CA ARG A 31 15.49 6.55 -2.55
C ARG A 31 15.89 8.01 -2.26
N GLU A 32 16.31 8.75 -3.28
CA GLU A 32 16.70 10.16 -3.17
C GLU A 32 15.49 11.11 -3.01
N ILE A 33 14.35 10.79 -3.63
CA ILE A 33 13.11 11.60 -3.56
C ILE A 33 12.30 11.26 -2.30
N PHE A 34 12.10 9.96 -2.01
CA PHE A 34 11.32 9.49 -0.85
C PHE A 34 12.23 9.17 0.35
N THR A 35 13.02 10.15 0.75
CA THR A 35 13.81 10.06 1.98
C THR A 35 12.90 9.95 3.22
N PRO A 36 13.39 9.39 4.34
CA PRO A 36 12.67 9.42 5.61
C PRO A 36 12.24 10.84 6.00
N GLN A 37 13.08 11.85 5.74
CA GLN A 37 12.77 13.26 5.97
C GLN A 37 11.57 13.72 5.13
N ALA A 38 11.51 13.35 3.84
CA ALA A 38 10.37 13.67 2.98
C ALA A 38 9.08 13.02 3.49
N ARG A 39 9.13 11.78 3.98
CA ARG A 39 7.96 11.10 4.57
C ARG A 39 7.47 11.81 5.83
N THR A 40 8.40 12.21 6.71
CA THR A 40 8.07 12.98 7.91
C THR A 40 7.46 14.33 7.56
N ALA A 41 8.06 15.08 6.64
CA ALA A 41 7.53 16.37 6.18
C ALA A 41 6.14 16.23 5.54
N ILE A 42 5.88 15.15 4.77
CA ILE A 42 4.54 14.85 4.23
C ILE A 42 3.55 14.56 5.36
N ALA A 43 3.96 13.87 6.41
CA ALA A 43 3.10 13.56 7.55
C ALA A 43 2.75 14.84 8.33
N GLU A 44 3.73 15.67 8.63
CA GLU A 44 3.56 16.99 9.28
C GLU A 44 2.63 17.88 8.45
N MET A 45 2.87 17.99 7.14
CA MET A 45 2.03 18.76 6.23
C MET A 45 0.58 18.26 6.21
N LYS A 46 0.36 16.94 6.29
CA LYS A 46 -0.99 16.36 6.37
C LYS A 46 -1.69 16.67 7.69
N GLU A 47 -0.93 16.70 8.79
CA GLU A 47 -1.43 17.06 10.11
C GLU A 47 -1.82 18.55 10.15
N GLU A 48 -0.93 19.43 9.68
CA GLU A 48 -1.17 20.88 9.57
C GLU A 48 -2.37 21.21 8.68
N ALA A 49 -2.51 20.51 7.55
CA ALA A 49 -3.62 20.72 6.63
C ALA A 49 -4.99 20.37 7.26
N GLY A 50 -5.03 19.49 8.26
CA GLY A 50 -6.22 19.17 9.05
C GLY A 50 -7.46 18.88 8.20
N ALA A 51 -8.60 19.46 8.59
CA ALA A 51 -9.87 19.32 7.86
C ALA A 51 -9.79 19.88 6.43
N TRP A 52 -9.08 21.00 6.22
CA TRP A 52 -8.94 21.63 4.92
C TRP A 52 -8.24 20.71 3.90
N GLY A 53 -7.18 20.01 4.31
CA GLY A 53 -6.47 19.04 3.46
C GLY A 53 -7.36 17.87 3.04
N LEU A 54 -8.19 17.39 3.96
CA LEU A 54 -9.14 16.31 3.67
C LEU A 54 -10.25 16.76 2.71
N GLU A 55 -10.78 17.99 2.87
CA GLU A 55 -11.76 18.56 1.93
C GLU A 55 -11.18 18.68 0.52
N ARG A 56 -9.95 19.21 0.40
CA ARG A 56 -9.25 19.31 -0.88
C ARG A 56 -9.02 17.95 -1.54
N ARG A 57 -8.62 16.94 -0.75
CA ARG A 57 -8.48 15.57 -1.26
C ARG A 57 -9.82 15.01 -1.72
N HIS A 58 -10.90 15.24 -0.98
CA HIS A 58 -12.25 14.81 -1.38
C HIS A 58 -12.68 15.46 -2.70
N ILE A 59 -12.49 16.77 -2.86
CA ILE A 59 -12.78 17.49 -4.12
C ILE A 59 -11.97 16.92 -5.29
N PHE A 60 -10.67 16.69 -5.08
CA PHE A 60 -9.81 16.09 -6.11
C PHE A 60 -10.34 14.72 -6.55
N LEU A 61 -10.64 13.85 -5.59
CA LEU A 61 -11.17 12.50 -5.87
C LEU A 61 -12.53 12.54 -6.54
N ALA A 62 -13.40 13.50 -6.19
CA ALA A 62 -14.68 13.69 -6.86
C ALA A 62 -14.50 14.02 -8.36
N GLY A 63 -13.48 14.83 -8.70
CA GLY A 63 -13.11 15.09 -10.09
C GLY A 63 -12.64 13.82 -10.82
N ILE A 64 -11.80 13.00 -10.17
CA ILE A 64 -11.37 11.70 -10.72
C ILE A 64 -12.54 10.74 -10.88
N GLN A 65 -13.44 10.67 -9.91
CA GLN A 65 -14.66 9.86 -9.99
C GLN A 65 -15.49 10.25 -11.21
N ALA A 66 -15.78 11.55 -11.39
CA ALA A 66 -16.55 12.03 -12.54
C ALA A 66 -15.87 11.68 -13.87
N GLN A 67 -14.55 11.82 -13.96
CA GLN A 67 -13.81 11.44 -15.16
C GLN A 67 -13.89 9.94 -15.45
N LEU A 68 -13.78 9.09 -14.43
CA LEU A 68 -13.91 7.65 -14.57
C LEU A 68 -15.32 7.23 -15.00
N GLU A 69 -16.35 7.86 -14.43
CA GLU A 69 -17.75 7.62 -14.80
C GLU A 69 -18.00 7.95 -16.28
N ILE A 70 -17.49 9.08 -16.77
CA ILE A 70 -17.56 9.45 -18.19
C ILE A 70 -16.84 8.41 -19.06
N GLN A 71 -15.61 8.03 -18.70
CA GLN A 71 -14.86 7.03 -19.46
C GLN A 71 -15.55 5.66 -19.52
N ILE A 72 -16.17 5.24 -18.41
CA ILE A 72 -16.93 3.99 -18.35
C ILE A 72 -18.15 4.09 -19.27
N MET A 73 -18.89 5.19 -19.20
CA MET A 73 -20.07 5.43 -20.04
C MET A 73 -19.71 5.41 -21.54
N ASP A 74 -18.60 6.05 -21.94
CA ASP A 74 -18.12 6.06 -23.32
C ASP A 74 -17.76 4.63 -23.78
N LEU A 75 -17.02 3.88 -22.95
CA LEU A 75 -16.65 2.49 -23.27
C LEU A 75 -17.87 1.56 -23.35
N GLU A 76 -18.87 1.76 -22.49
CA GLU A 76 -20.13 1.02 -22.52
C GLU A 76 -20.91 1.31 -23.81
N ALA A 77 -20.95 2.58 -24.24
CA ALA A 77 -21.54 2.96 -25.51
C ALA A 77 -20.82 2.30 -26.69
N ASP A 78 -19.49 2.34 -26.71
CA ASP A 78 -18.65 1.70 -27.74
C ASP A 78 -18.87 0.18 -27.77
N TYR A 79 -18.94 -0.47 -26.61
CA TYR A 79 -19.22 -1.90 -26.51
C TYR A 79 -20.57 -2.26 -27.14
N LEU A 80 -21.62 -1.49 -26.82
CA LEU A 80 -22.98 -1.70 -27.34
C LEU A 80 -23.07 -1.43 -28.85
N ASP A 81 -22.41 -0.39 -29.34
CA ASP A 81 -22.34 -0.09 -30.77
C ASP A 81 -21.56 -1.16 -31.53
N GLY A 82 -20.46 -1.65 -30.97
CA GLY A 82 -19.70 -2.79 -31.48
C GLY A 82 -20.54 -4.05 -31.63
N MET A 83 -21.43 -4.33 -30.66
CA MET A 83 -22.40 -5.43 -30.78
C MET A 83 -23.35 -5.24 -31.96
N LYS A 84 -23.88 -4.03 -32.15
CA LYS A 84 -24.82 -3.72 -33.24
C LYS A 84 -24.15 -3.81 -34.62
N ARG A 85 -22.89 -3.41 -34.73
CA ARG A 85 -22.11 -3.46 -35.97
C ARG A 85 -21.53 -4.84 -36.30
N GLY A 86 -21.69 -5.82 -35.41
CA GLY A 86 -21.14 -7.16 -35.59
C GLY A 86 -19.61 -7.21 -35.45
N GLN A 87 -19.03 -6.35 -34.60
CA GLN A 87 -17.59 -6.37 -34.34
C GLN A 87 -17.10 -7.75 -33.86
N PRO A 88 -15.86 -8.13 -34.21
CA PRO A 88 -15.22 -9.35 -33.72
C PRO A 88 -15.31 -9.47 -32.21
N TYR A 89 -15.49 -10.70 -31.72
CA TYR A 89 -15.58 -10.97 -30.28
C TYR A 89 -14.38 -10.42 -29.50
N LEU A 90 -13.16 -10.56 -30.04
CA LEU A 90 -11.95 -10.14 -29.36
C LEU A 90 -11.90 -8.63 -29.14
N GLU A 91 -12.32 -7.82 -30.12
CA GLU A 91 -12.39 -6.36 -29.98
C GLU A 91 -13.38 -5.97 -28.87
N ARG A 92 -14.57 -6.58 -28.87
CA ARG A 92 -15.57 -6.34 -27.82
C ARG A 92 -15.09 -6.79 -26.43
N ARG A 93 -14.34 -7.89 -26.37
CA ARG A 93 -13.76 -8.41 -25.12
C ARG A 93 -12.75 -7.43 -24.52
N ILE A 94 -11.90 -6.83 -25.35
CA ILE A 94 -10.95 -5.81 -24.91
C ILE A 94 -11.69 -4.62 -24.28
N THR A 95 -12.73 -4.11 -24.95
CA THR A 95 -13.55 -3.02 -24.40
C THR A 95 -14.20 -3.41 -23.06
N ALA A 96 -14.75 -4.63 -22.97
CA ALA A 96 -15.34 -5.14 -21.72
C ALA A 96 -14.30 -5.22 -20.58
N ASP A 97 -13.09 -5.69 -20.86
CA ASP A 97 -12.02 -5.77 -19.85
C ASP A 97 -11.56 -4.37 -19.40
N LEU A 98 -11.53 -3.38 -20.32
CA LEU A 98 -11.26 -1.98 -19.97
C LEU A 98 -12.34 -1.41 -19.04
N ILE A 99 -13.62 -1.66 -19.32
CA ILE A 99 -14.75 -1.25 -18.46
C ILE A 99 -14.55 -1.79 -17.04
N VAL A 100 -14.28 -3.10 -16.91
CA VAL A 100 -14.06 -3.74 -15.61
C VAL A 100 -12.88 -3.12 -14.86
N ASN A 101 -11.78 -2.81 -15.55
CA ASN A 101 -10.61 -2.19 -14.93
C ASN A 101 -10.89 -0.77 -14.45
N LYS A 102 -11.66 0.01 -15.23
CA LYS A 102 -12.12 1.35 -14.83
C LYS A 102 -13.08 1.28 -13.65
N GLN A 103 -14.04 0.35 -13.64
CA GLN A 103 -14.96 0.11 -12.52
C GLN A 103 -14.20 -0.22 -11.24
N LYS A 104 -13.20 -1.12 -11.28
CA LYS A 104 -12.34 -1.40 -10.11
C LYS A 104 -11.60 -0.17 -9.60
N THR A 105 -11.18 0.72 -10.51
CA THR A 105 -10.51 1.97 -10.14
C THR A 105 -11.50 2.94 -9.49
N LEU A 106 -12.72 3.05 -10.04
CA LEU A 106 -13.81 3.86 -9.51
C LEU A 106 -14.19 3.39 -8.09
N GLU A 107 -14.32 2.09 -7.85
CA GLU A 107 -14.62 1.53 -6.53
C GLU A 107 -13.56 1.90 -5.49
N ARG A 108 -12.27 1.88 -5.86
CA ARG A 108 -11.16 2.31 -4.97
C ARG A 108 -11.28 3.79 -4.62
N VAL A 109 -11.53 4.65 -5.60
CA VAL A 109 -11.72 6.09 -5.41
C VAL A 109 -12.91 6.37 -4.51
N GLN A 110 -14.04 5.70 -4.75
CA GLN A 110 -15.24 5.82 -3.92
C GLN A 110 -15.01 5.35 -2.48
N GLY A 111 -14.25 4.27 -2.29
CA GLY A 111 -13.85 3.80 -0.97
C GLY A 111 -13.02 4.84 -0.21
N GLU A 112 -12.03 5.44 -0.87
CA GLU A 112 -11.23 6.51 -0.29
C GLU A 112 -12.10 7.73 0.07
N MET A 113 -12.97 8.18 -0.84
CA MET A 113 -13.89 9.30 -0.59
C MET A 113 -14.79 9.06 0.63
N LYS A 114 -15.40 7.87 0.74
CA LYS A 114 -16.20 7.49 1.92
C LYS A 114 -15.40 7.60 3.21
N SER A 115 -14.15 7.13 3.20
CA SER A 115 -13.26 7.22 4.36
C SER A 115 -12.94 8.67 4.74
N LEU A 116 -12.74 9.54 3.75
CA LEU A 116 -12.45 10.97 3.97
C LEU A 116 -13.64 11.70 4.56
N ILE A 117 -14.86 11.43 4.08
CA ILE A 117 -16.10 12.03 4.63
C ILE A 117 -16.24 11.69 6.12
N ILE A 118 -16.04 10.42 6.48
CA ILE A 118 -16.08 9.99 7.88
C ILE A 118 -15.05 10.75 8.72
N ARG A 119 -13.82 10.90 8.19
CA ARG A 119 -12.75 11.63 8.88
C ARG A 119 -13.06 13.10 9.06
N LEU A 120 -13.59 13.75 8.02
CA LEU A 120 -14.01 15.14 8.04
C LEU A 120 -15.09 15.39 9.09
N HIS A 121 -16.15 14.58 9.10
CA HIS A 121 -17.22 14.71 10.08
C HIS A 121 -16.72 14.55 11.52
N ALA A 122 -15.81 13.61 11.77
CA ALA A 122 -15.23 13.44 13.10
C ALA A 122 -14.42 14.65 13.53
N LEU A 123 -13.54 15.19 12.66
CA LEU A 123 -12.75 16.38 12.95
C LEU A 123 -13.63 17.62 13.18
N GLN A 124 -14.64 17.83 12.34
CA GLN A 124 -15.60 18.94 12.49
C GLN A 124 -16.38 18.86 13.81
N GLN A 125 -16.62 17.65 14.31
CA GLN A 125 -17.30 17.40 15.59
C GLN A 125 -16.34 17.31 16.79
N GLY A 126 -15.03 17.51 16.59
CA GLY A 126 -14.02 17.32 17.64
C GLY A 126 -13.98 15.90 18.20
N LYS A 127 -14.48 14.91 17.45
CA LYS A 127 -14.49 13.50 17.86
C LYS A 127 -13.17 12.85 17.47
N GLU A 128 -12.64 12.04 18.38
CA GLU A 128 -11.52 11.16 18.06
C GLU A 128 -11.93 10.16 16.96
N LEU A 129 -11.05 10.02 15.97
CA LEU A 129 -11.19 9.01 14.94
C LEU A 129 -11.02 7.64 15.59
N LYS A 130 -11.96 6.74 15.29
CA LYS A 130 -11.86 5.36 15.72
C LYS A 130 -11.45 4.46 14.57
N GLN A 131 -10.25 3.89 14.62
CA GLN A 131 -9.85 2.84 13.70
C GLN A 131 -10.32 1.50 14.26
N ALA A 132 -11.25 0.84 13.57
CA ALA A 132 -11.83 -0.44 14.01
C ALA A 132 -12.41 -0.40 15.45
N GLY A 133 -12.98 0.76 15.83
CA GLY A 133 -13.57 0.99 17.14
C GLY A 133 -12.57 1.41 18.24
N LEU A 134 -11.29 1.59 17.91
CA LEU A 134 -10.23 1.98 18.84
C LEU A 134 -9.81 3.43 18.62
N THR A 135 -9.51 4.15 19.71
CA THR A 135 -8.96 5.50 19.63
C THR A 135 -7.47 5.48 19.27
N ASP A 136 -6.97 6.58 18.70
CA ASP A 136 -5.54 6.73 18.41
C ASP A 136 -4.69 6.59 19.69
N ALA A 137 -5.21 7.02 20.84
CA ALA A 137 -4.55 6.86 22.13
C ALA A 137 -4.42 5.38 22.54
N GLU A 138 -5.46 4.57 22.32
CA GLU A 138 -5.42 3.11 22.56
C GLU A 138 -4.35 2.44 21.69
N ILE A 139 -4.30 2.79 20.40
CA ILE A 139 -3.31 2.23 19.46
C ILE A 139 -1.89 2.68 19.83
N LYS A 140 -1.69 3.97 20.16
CA LYS A 140 -0.38 4.50 20.57
C LYS A 140 0.13 3.83 21.84
N ARG A 141 -0.74 3.59 22.84
CA ARG A 141 -0.36 2.84 24.05
C ARG A 141 0.04 1.40 23.74
N ALA A 142 -0.75 0.69 22.94
CA ALA A 142 -0.43 -0.68 22.55
C ALA A 142 0.92 -0.80 21.80
N ARG A 143 1.27 0.20 20.98
CA ARG A 143 2.59 0.29 20.32
C ARG A 143 3.76 0.56 21.26
N GLN A 144 3.51 1.04 22.48
CA GLN A 144 4.55 1.26 23.49
C GLN A 144 4.77 0.02 24.36
N TYR A 145 3.93 -1.02 24.22
CA TYR A 145 4.11 -2.25 24.95
C TYR A 145 5.48 -2.87 24.59
N PRO A 146 6.33 -3.24 25.57
CA PRO A 146 7.68 -3.71 25.31
C PRO A 146 7.70 -5.04 24.54
N ILE A 147 8.37 -5.08 23.40
CA ILE A 147 8.51 -6.26 22.54
C ILE A 147 9.22 -7.43 23.25
N GLU A 148 10.10 -7.13 24.20
CA GLU A 148 10.81 -8.08 25.05
C GLU A 148 9.86 -8.93 25.91
N ARG A 149 8.61 -8.48 26.10
CA ARG A 149 7.57 -9.25 26.81
C ARG A 149 6.82 -10.23 25.91
N LEU A 150 6.96 -10.11 24.60
CA LEU A 150 6.30 -10.99 23.63
C LEU A 150 7.22 -12.08 23.09
N VAL A 151 8.51 -11.77 22.95
CA VAL A 151 9.50 -12.68 22.37
C VAL A 151 10.78 -12.68 23.18
N GLU A 152 11.44 -13.84 23.24
CA GLU A 152 12.74 -13.96 23.90
C GLU A 152 13.84 -13.37 23.02
N ILE A 153 14.43 -12.27 23.48
CA ILE A 153 15.45 -11.52 22.74
C ILE A 153 16.83 -11.83 23.33
N GLY A 154 17.71 -12.35 22.49
CA GLY A 154 19.11 -12.61 22.83
C GLY A 154 19.90 -11.33 23.09
N ARG A 155 21.08 -11.46 23.70
CA ARG A 155 21.96 -10.31 24.03
C ARG A 155 22.40 -9.47 22.82
N ASN A 156 22.33 -10.03 21.62
CA ASN A 156 22.62 -9.36 20.35
C ASN A 156 21.43 -8.55 19.79
N GLY A 157 20.28 -8.55 20.49
CA GLY A 157 19.03 -7.94 20.03
C GLY A 157 18.25 -8.80 19.04
N ARG A 158 18.63 -10.08 18.85
CA ARG A 158 17.96 -10.97 17.89
C ARG A 158 17.08 -12.00 18.59
N ALA A 159 15.99 -12.38 17.93
CA ALA A 159 15.04 -13.40 18.34
C ALA A 159 14.73 -14.36 17.18
N LEU A 160 14.08 -15.48 17.50
CA LEU A 160 13.45 -16.33 16.48
C LEU A 160 12.26 -15.59 15.86
N CYS A 161 12.12 -15.68 14.55
CA CYS A 161 11.02 -15.04 13.84
C CYS A 161 9.67 -15.66 14.20
N VAL A 162 8.66 -14.82 14.45
CA VAL A 162 7.28 -15.26 14.72
C VAL A 162 6.47 -15.56 13.45
N TRP A 163 6.97 -15.14 12.28
CA TRP A 163 6.22 -15.18 11.02
C TRP A 163 6.59 -16.29 10.06
N HIS A 164 7.66 -17.04 10.35
CA HIS A 164 8.07 -18.24 9.63
C HIS A 164 8.69 -19.22 10.62
N GLU A 165 8.81 -20.48 10.23
CA GLU A 165 9.47 -21.49 11.05
C GLU A 165 10.97 -21.24 11.08
N ASP A 166 11.45 -20.72 12.21
CA ASP A 166 12.82 -20.25 12.37
C ASP A 166 13.59 -21.11 13.37
N HIS A 167 14.78 -21.55 12.99
CA HIS A 167 15.67 -22.35 13.84
C HIS A 167 16.90 -21.55 14.32
N ASP A 168 17.27 -20.50 13.59
CA ASP A 168 18.36 -19.60 13.92
C ASP A 168 17.82 -18.17 14.09
N PRO A 169 18.20 -17.40 15.13
CA PRO A 169 17.68 -16.07 15.37
C PRO A 169 17.86 -15.12 14.16
N SER A 170 16.80 -14.94 13.39
CA SER A 170 16.82 -14.15 12.15
C SER A 170 16.16 -12.78 12.30
N MET A 171 15.37 -12.58 13.36
CA MET A 171 14.61 -11.36 13.63
C MET A 171 15.39 -10.39 14.53
N ASP A 172 15.69 -9.18 14.05
CA ASP A 172 16.26 -8.10 14.87
C ASP A 172 15.13 -7.34 15.58
N CYS A 173 15.23 -7.19 16.90
CA CYS A 173 14.24 -6.56 17.76
C CYS A 173 14.89 -5.40 18.51
N ARG A 174 14.65 -4.17 18.02
CA ARG A 174 15.25 -2.95 18.59
C ARG A 174 14.26 -1.79 18.48
N ASN A 175 14.30 -0.88 19.44
CA ASN A 175 13.43 0.31 19.49
C ASN A 175 11.93 -0.05 19.38
N ASN A 176 11.53 -1.15 20.03
CA ASN A 176 10.17 -1.69 19.99
C ASN A 176 9.64 -2.06 18.60
N PHE A 177 10.55 -2.41 17.69
CA PHE A 177 10.24 -2.80 16.32
C PHE A 177 10.99 -4.09 15.99
N ALA A 178 10.36 -4.97 15.20
CA ALA A 178 10.95 -6.21 14.75
C ALA A 178 11.10 -6.22 13.23
N TYR A 179 12.24 -6.71 12.77
CA TYR A 179 12.53 -6.94 11.36
C TYR A 179 13.21 -8.28 11.16
N CYS A 180 12.65 -9.15 10.33
CA CYS A 180 13.24 -10.44 10.00
C CYS A 180 14.09 -10.36 8.73
N HIS A 181 15.39 -10.65 8.86
CA HIS A 181 16.32 -10.64 7.72
C HIS A 181 16.16 -11.85 6.79
N ALA A 182 15.49 -12.92 7.22
CA ALA A 182 15.28 -14.12 6.41
C ALA A 182 14.02 -14.02 5.53
N CYS A 183 12.89 -13.58 6.10
CA CYS A 183 11.61 -13.51 5.37
C CYS A 183 11.16 -12.08 5.00
N GLY A 184 11.90 -11.05 5.41
CA GLY A 184 11.62 -9.63 5.09
C GLY A 184 10.42 -9.03 5.82
N LYS A 185 9.72 -9.78 6.66
CA LYS A 185 8.59 -9.28 7.45
C LYS A 185 9.07 -8.37 8.58
N HIS A 186 8.23 -7.41 8.91
CA HIS A 186 8.50 -6.40 9.92
C HIS A 186 7.20 -5.95 10.57
N GLY A 187 7.30 -5.43 11.79
CA GLY A 187 6.13 -5.00 12.53
C GLY A 187 6.47 -4.44 13.90
N ASP A 188 5.48 -3.77 14.48
CA ASP A 188 5.52 -3.32 15.87
C ASP A 188 4.96 -4.41 16.81
N THR A 189 4.90 -4.10 18.12
CA THR A 189 4.39 -5.01 19.13
C THR A 189 2.98 -5.55 18.85
N ILE A 190 2.11 -4.76 18.20
CA ILE A 190 0.76 -5.20 17.84
C ILE A 190 0.84 -6.28 16.77
N ASP A 191 1.68 -6.08 15.74
CA ASP A 191 1.86 -7.07 14.67
C ASP A 191 2.41 -8.40 15.20
N LEU A 192 3.34 -8.33 16.15
CA LEU A 192 3.89 -9.53 16.79
C LEU A 192 2.82 -10.25 17.61
N TYR A 193 2.07 -9.53 18.44
CA TYR A 193 1.01 -10.13 19.26
C TYR A 193 -0.05 -10.81 18.39
N ARG A 194 -0.47 -10.16 17.30
CA ARG A 194 -1.40 -10.74 16.33
C ARG A 194 -0.89 -12.04 15.73
N GLN A 195 0.40 -12.09 15.41
CA GLN A 195 1.02 -13.27 14.82
C GLN A 195 1.14 -14.41 15.84
N ILE A 196 1.60 -14.12 17.06
CA ILE A 196 1.80 -15.11 18.12
C ILE A 196 0.46 -15.71 18.56
N HIS A 197 -0.58 -14.89 18.67
CA HIS A 197 -1.88 -15.29 19.23
C HIS A 197 -2.96 -15.54 18.16
N CYS A 198 -2.65 -15.37 16.88
CA CYS A 198 -3.59 -15.51 15.77
C CYS A 198 -4.88 -14.67 15.94
N VAL A 199 -4.75 -13.43 16.42
CA VAL A 199 -5.88 -12.52 16.67
C VAL A 199 -5.96 -11.36 15.69
N ASP A 200 -7.16 -10.77 15.57
CA ASP A 200 -7.36 -9.55 14.80
C ASP A 200 -6.72 -8.31 15.46
N PHE A 201 -6.64 -7.21 14.70
CA PHE A 201 -6.02 -5.98 15.17
C PHE A 201 -6.71 -5.38 16.40
N PRO A 202 -8.06 -5.25 16.44
CA PRO A 202 -8.73 -4.72 17.62
C PRO A 202 -8.50 -5.53 18.89
N THR A 203 -8.48 -6.86 18.78
CA THR A 203 -8.24 -7.75 19.93
C THR A 203 -6.82 -7.60 20.44
N ALA A 204 -5.83 -7.54 19.54
CA ALA A 204 -4.43 -7.34 19.92
C ALA A 204 -4.21 -6.00 20.63
N VAL A 205 -4.75 -4.89 20.11
CA VAL A 205 -4.60 -3.57 20.76
C VAL A 205 -5.20 -3.57 22.16
N ARG A 206 -6.36 -4.19 22.37
CA ARG A 206 -6.98 -4.27 23.70
C ARG A 206 -6.18 -5.13 24.68
N ALA A 207 -5.49 -6.15 24.19
CA ALA A 207 -4.64 -7.02 25.02
C ALA A 207 -3.33 -6.34 25.45
N LEU A 208 -2.87 -5.32 24.71
CA LEU A 208 -1.61 -4.61 24.93
C LEU A 208 -1.78 -3.25 25.64
N GLN A 209 -2.92 -3.00 26.29
CA GLN A 209 -3.19 -1.75 27.02
C GLN A 209 -2.47 -1.66 28.37
#